data_AF-A0A109KLT8-F1
#
_entry.id   AF-A0A109KLT8-F1
#
_cell.length_a   1.000
_cell.length_b   1.000
_cell.length_c   1.000
_cell.angle_alpha   90.00
_cell.angle_beta   90.00
_cell.angle_gamma   90.00
#
_symmetry.space_group_name_H-M   'P 1'
#
loop_
_entity.id
_entity.type
_entity.pdbx_description
1 polymer ?
#
loop_
_entity_poly.entity_id
_entity_poly.type
_entity_poly.pdbx_seq_one_letter_code
_entity_poly.pdbx_strand_id
1 'polypeptide(L)'
;MDISVTSFKQQEKKSQHCFDNISLPYKLGDMTISIPLAADDETRKAEAMRLKAIFQDRKRNDPTLTQDKIADLCEWSGQSVVSQYLNGRIPLNIGALIKFANVLGFSLDEVSPRLAAIAQMPRLRNTEERQKTPASNDWEIHPIEVWDDETPLGPDEVELPFFKEVELSAGKGSEVMLETNGRKLRFGKRTLKRKSIDPDAAGCVPVTGNSMEPVLPDGSTVGVDTANTTVQDGKMYAIDHDGQLRVKLLYRLPGSGLRLRSYNTDEHPDERYEGDYVQQHIRVIGKVFWYSVML
;
A
#
# COMPACT_ATOMS: atom_id res chain seq x y z
N MET A 1 37.97 25.71 -16.96
CA MET A 1 37.47 25.35 -18.30
C MET A 1 36.26 24.47 -18.08
N ASP A 2 35.10 25.12 -17.98
CA ASP A 2 33.78 24.52 -17.98
C ASP A 2 33.41 24.07 -19.38
N ILE A 3 33.20 22.76 -19.58
CA ILE A 3 32.23 22.12 -20.50
C ILE A 3 32.26 20.63 -20.09
N SER A 4 31.19 19.89 -19.79
CA SER A 4 29.84 19.92 -20.32
C SER A 4 28.86 19.20 -19.39
N VAL A 5 28.16 19.96 -18.55
CA VAL A 5 26.86 19.60 -17.98
C VAL A 5 25.84 19.71 -19.10
N THR A 6 25.72 18.70 -19.97
CA THR A 6 24.76 18.79 -21.11
C THR A 6 24.16 17.47 -21.56
N SER A 7 24.50 16.31 -20.98
CA SER A 7 23.92 15.03 -21.43
C SER A 7 22.78 14.46 -20.56
N PHE A 8 22.51 15.04 -19.38
CA PHE A 8 21.48 14.51 -18.46
C PHE A 8 20.11 15.20 -18.58
N LYS A 9 20.00 16.38 -19.20
CA LYS A 9 18.72 17.11 -19.36
C LYS A 9 17.88 16.65 -20.56
N GLN A 10 18.36 15.71 -21.38
CA GLN A 10 17.64 15.27 -22.59
C GLN A 10 16.80 14.01 -22.39
N GLN A 11 16.94 13.31 -21.25
CA GLN A 11 16.21 12.07 -20.97
C GLN A 11 15.03 12.27 -19.99
N GLU A 12 15.02 13.33 -19.18
CA GLU A 12 13.89 13.68 -18.30
C GLU A 12 12.70 14.35 -19.02
N LYS A 13 12.87 14.83 -20.26
CA LYS A 13 11.77 15.48 -21.01
C LYS A 13 10.93 14.55 -21.90
N LYS A 14 11.28 13.27 -22.04
CA LYS A 14 10.59 12.35 -22.96
C LYS A 14 9.56 11.43 -22.28
N SER A 15 9.51 11.37 -20.96
CA SER A 15 8.54 10.53 -20.24
C SER A 15 7.31 11.29 -19.74
N GLN A 16 7.28 12.62 -19.85
CA GLN A 16 6.18 13.46 -19.38
C GLN A 16 5.07 13.69 -20.44
N HIS A 17 5.20 13.17 -21.66
CA HIS A 17 4.28 13.50 -22.77
C HIS A 17 3.53 12.33 -23.40
N CYS A 18 3.55 11.14 -22.80
CA CYS A 18 2.90 9.96 -23.38
C CYS A 18 1.48 9.66 -22.87
N PHE A 19 0.90 10.46 -21.97
CA PHE A 19 -0.45 10.18 -21.43
C PHE A 19 -1.47 11.33 -21.57
N ASP A 20 -1.10 12.47 -22.15
CA ASP A 20 -1.97 13.66 -22.12
C ASP A 20 -3.13 13.65 -23.14
N ASN A 21 -3.20 12.68 -24.06
CA ASN A 21 -4.18 12.72 -25.16
C ASN A 21 -4.79 11.35 -25.50
N ILE A 22 -5.26 10.61 -24.49
CA ILE A 22 -6.12 9.43 -24.74
C ILE A 22 -7.57 9.91 -24.76
N SER A 23 -8.12 10.07 -25.96
CA SER A 23 -9.55 10.33 -26.17
C SER A 23 -10.22 9.13 -26.84
N LEU A 24 -11.42 8.79 -26.40
CA LEU A 24 -12.25 7.78 -27.05
C LEU A 24 -13.36 8.48 -27.85
N PRO A 25 -13.63 8.05 -29.09
CA PRO A 25 -14.76 8.57 -29.84
C PRO A 25 -16.07 8.10 -29.20
N TYR A 26 -16.95 9.05 -28.89
CA TYR A 26 -18.29 8.78 -28.37
C TYR A 26 -19.34 9.38 -29.30
N LYS A 27 -20.41 8.62 -29.55
CA LYS A 27 -21.54 9.08 -30.37
C LYS A 27 -22.70 9.50 -29.47
N LEU A 28 -23.09 10.77 -29.58
CA LEU A 28 -24.34 11.28 -29.03
C LEU A 28 -25.26 11.59 -30.21
N GLY A 29 -26.17 10.67 -30.55
CA GLY A 29 -26.89 10.71 -31.83
C GLY A 29 -25.92 10.60 -33.02
N ASP A 30 -26.07 11.46 -34.03
CA ASP A 30 -25.23 11.47 -35.24
C ASP A 30 -23.90 12.23 -35.08
N MET A 31 -23.64 12.86 -33.92
CA MET A 31 -22.37 13.55 -33.64
C MET A 31 -21.37 12.65 -32.94
N THR A 32 -20.13 12.63 -33.45
CA THR A 32 -18.99 11.97 -32.81
C THR A 32 -18.14 13.01 -32.08
N ILE A 33 -17.97 12.86 -30.76
CA ILE A 33 -17.19 13.78 -29.91
C ILE A 33 -16.03 13.00 -29.30
N SER A 34 -14.87 13.65 -29.18
CA SER A 34 -13.69 13.10 -28.50
C SER A 34 -13.84 13.25 -26.99
N ILE A 35 -14.02 12.15 -26.26
CA ILE A 35 -14.13 12.17 -24.79
C ILE A 35 -12.73 11.94 -24.19
N PRO A 36 -12.14 12.92 -23.48
CA PRO A 36 -10.84 12.72 -22.83
C PRO A 36 -10.98 11.72 -21.67
N LEU A 37 -10.09 10.72 -21.56
CA LEU A 37 -10.13 9.74 -20.45
C LEU A 37 -9.58 10.32 -19.14
N ALA A 38 -8.65 11.27 -19.22
CA ALA A 38 -8.15 12.05 -18.10
C ALA A 38 -8.95 13.36 -18.01
N ALA A 39 -9.36 13.76 -16.80
CA ALA A 39 -9.92 15.08 -16.59
C ALA A 39 -8.77 16.10 -16.62
N ASP A 40 -8.85 17.10 -17.50
CA ASP A 40 -8.00 18.28 -17.36
C ASP A 40 -8.34 19.04 -16.06
N ASP A 41 -7.50 20.01 -15.70
CA ASP A 41 -7.65 20.74 -14.45
C ASP A 41 -8.99 21.49 -14.32
N GLU A 42 -9.54 21.96 -15.44
CA GLU A 42 -10.81 22.67 -15.48
C GLU A 42 -11.99 21.71 -15.28
N THR A 43 -11.98 20.58 -15.99
CA THR A 43 -12.97 19.51 -15.87
C THR A 43 -12.98 18.92 -14.47
N ARG A 44 -11.80 18.64 -13.89
CA ARG A 44 -11.66 18.12 -12.53
C ARG A 44 -12.29 19.07 -11.51
N LYS A 45 -12.00 20.37 -11.60
CA LYS A 45 -12.57 21.38 -10.70
C LYS A 45 -14.08 21.51 -10.88
N ALA A 46 -14.58 21.46 -12.11
CA ALA A 46 -16.00 21.54 -12.41
C ALA A 46 -16.79 20.32 -11.90
N GLU A 47 -16.27 19.11 -12.08
CA GLU A 47 -16.85 17.86 -11.54
C GLU A 47 -16.90 17.87 -10.02
N ALA A 48 -15.80 18.27 -9.36
CA ALA A 48 -15.73 18.41 -7.92
C ALA A 48 -16.74 19.44 -7.39
N MET A 49 -16.88 20.59 -8.08
CA MET A 49 -17.84 21.63 -7.72
C MET A 49 -19.29 21.12 -7.78
N ARG A 50 -19.66 20.37 -8.84
CA ARG A 50 -21.00 19.78 -8.96
C ARG A 50 -21.26 18.74 -7.88
N LEU A 51 -20.31 17.84 -7.64
CA LEU A 51 -20.40 16.85 -6.57
C LEU A 51 -20.55 17.52 -5.19
N LYS A 52 -19.77 18.58 -4.93
CA LYS A 52 -19.81 19.33 -3.68
C LYS A 52 -21.14 20.04 -3.46
N ALA A 53 -21.74 20.60 -4.51
CA ALA A 53 -23.05 21.22 -4.44
C ALA A 53 -24.12 20.19 -4.02
N ILE A 54 -24.13 19.00 -4.63
CA ILE A 54 -25.07 17.92 -4.27
C ILE A 54 -24.85 17.47 -2.82
N PHE A 55 -23.60 17.25 -2.40
CA PHE A 55 -23.29 16.89 -1.02
C PHE A 55 -23.81 17.93 -0.02
N GLN A 56 -23.58 19.22 -0.28
CA GLN A 56 -24.04 20.30 0.59
C GLN A 56 -25.57 20.41 0.66
N ASP A 57 -26.26 20.18 -0.46
CA ASP A 57 -27.71 20.13 -0.50
C ASP A 57 -28.26 18.96 0.34
N ARG A 58 -27.72 17.75 0.15
CA ARG A 58 -28.13 16.58 0.95
C ARG A 58 -27.80 16.74 2.43
N LYS A 59 -26.67 17.35 2.77
CA LYS A 59 -26.30 17.65 4.16
C LYS A 59 -27.25 18.66 4.81
N ARG A 60 -27.84 19.58 4.04
CA ARG A 60 -28.87 20.50 4.54
C ARG A 60 -30.15 19.78 4.94
N ASN A 61 -30.50 18.70 4.22
CA ASN A 61 -31.71 17.90 4.43
C ASN A 61 -31.51 16.75 5.43
N ASP A 62 -30.30 16.18 5.51
CA ASP A 62 -29.88 15.20 6.52
C ASP A 62 -28.58 15.68 7.20
N PRO A 63 -28.69 16.34 8.38
CA PRO A 63 -27.52 16.80 9.13
C PRO A 63 -26.58 15.69 9.59
N THR A 64 -27.04 14.43 9.61
CA THR A 64 -26.21 13.27 9.97
C THR A 64 -25.30 12.82 8.82
N LEU A 65 -25.50 13.36 7.60
CA LEU A 65 -24.68 13.09 6.43
C LEU A 65 -23.32 13.81 6.53
N THR A 66 -22.35 13.14 7.13
CA THR A 66 -20.96 13.59 7.23
C THR A 66 -20.08 12.97 6.14
N GLN A 67 -18.87 13.51 5.95
CA GLN A 67 -17.90 12.89 5.05
C GLN A 67 -17.48 11.51 5.56
N ASP A 68 -17.41 11.31 6.88
CA ASP A 68 -17.19 10.00 7.50
C ASP A 68 -18.31 9.02 7.14
N LYS A 69 -19.57 9.41 7.33
CA LYS A 69 -20.72 8.56 6.99
C LYS A 69 -20.74 8.17 5.51
N ILE A 70 -20.34 9.08 4.62
CA ILE A 70 -20.21 8.77 3.19
C ILE A 70 -19.03 7.82 2.94
N ALA A 71 -17.89 8.03 3.58
CA ALA A 71 -16.75 7.12 3.46
C ALA A 71 -17.14 5.71 3.90
N ASP A 72 -17.85 5.57 5.02
CA ASP A 72 -18.34 4.29 5.53
C ASP A 72 -19.31 3.61 4.53
N LEU A 73 -20.31 4.35 4.03
CA LEU A 73 -21.28 3.85 3.06
C LEU A 73 -20.66 3.51 1.70
N CYS A 74 -19.56 4.17 1.36
CA CYS A 74 -18.77 3.92 0.16
C CYS A 74 -17.64 2.91 0.39
N GLU A 75 -17.50 2.31 1.57
CA GLU A 75 -16.40 1.40 1.93
C GLU A 75 -15.00 2.00 1.66
N TRP A 76 -14.83 3.30 1.88
CA TRP A 76 -13.54 4.01 1.76
C TRP A 76 -12.81 4.08 3.10
N SER A 77 -11.47 4.10 3.03
CA SER A 77 -10.54 4.10 4.17
C SER A 77 -10.67 5.29 5.13
N GLY A 78 -11.38 6.36 4.74
CA GLY A 78 -11.70 7.48 5.60
C GLY A 78 -12.28 8.70 4.89
N GLN A 79 -12.73 9.69 5.66
CA GLN A 79 -13.30 10.95 5.14
C GLN A 79 -12.36 11.77 4.25
N SER A 80 -11.04 11.56 4.36
CA SER A 80 -10.01 12.21 3.54
C SER A 80 -10.31 12.02 2.04
N VAL A 81 -10.66 10.80 1.64
CA VAL A 81 -11.01 10.46 0.25
C VAL A 81 -12.20 11.29 -0.24
N VAL A 82 -13.26 11.39 0.57
CA VAL A 82 -14.46 12.17 0.25
C VAL A 82 -14.10 13.65 0.08
N SER A 83 -13.31 14.21 1.01
CA SER A 83 -12.85 15.59 0.95
C SER A 83 -12.00 15.89 -0.29
N GLN A 84 -11.10 14.96 -0.68
CA GLN A 84 -10.24 15.12 -1.84
C GLN A 84 -11.05 15.18 -3.15
N TYR A 85 -12.09 14.35 -3.29
CA TYR A 85 -13.02 14.42 -4.43
C TYR A 85 -13.85 15.71 -4.42
N LEU A 86 -14.46 16.06 -3.28
CA LEU A 86 -15.30 17.26 -3.17
C LEU A 86 -14.52 18.56 -3.42
N ASN A 87 -13.23 18.59 -3.11
CA ASN A 87 -12.37 19.74 -3.33
C ASN A 87 -11.54 19.66 -4.63
N GLY A 88 -11.74 18.62 -5.44
CA GLY A 88 -11.07 18.45 -6.73
C GLY A 88 -9.56 18.25 -6.64
N ARG A 89 -9.05 17.76 -5.50
CA ARG A 89 -7.64 17.37 -5.34
C ARG A 89 -7.31 16.14 -6.18
N ILE A 90 -8.25 15.21 -6.28
CA ILE A 90 -8.15 14.02 -7.13
C ILE A 90 -9.27 14.02 -8.20
N PRO A 91 -8.99 13.54 -9.43
CA PRO A 91 -9.99 13.46 -10.49
C PRO A 91 -11.01 12.36 -10.18
N LEU A 92 -12.27 12.61 -10.51
CA LEU A 92 -13.34 11.63 -10.33
C LEU A 92 -13.12 10.45 -11.29
N ASN A 93 -13.27 9.23 -10.78
CA ASN A 93 -13.31 8.02 -11.60
C ASN A 93 -14.72 7.42 -11.59
N ILE A 94 -15.00 6.47 -12.49
CA ILE A 94 -16.34 5.90 -12.65
C ILE A 94 -16.83 5.16 -11.39
N GLY A 95 -15.94 4.46 -10.70
CA GLY A 95 -16.29 3.75 -9.46
C GLY A 95 -16.66 4.73 -8.35
N ALA A 96 -15.88 5.79 -8.17
CA ALA A 96 -16.18 6.84 -7.19
C ALA A 96 -17.49 7.55 -7.50
N LEU A 97 -17.74 7.88 -8.77
CA LEU A 97 -18.97 8.51 -9.21
C LEU A 97 -20.20 7.63 -8.93
N ILE A 98 -20.14 6.32 -9.20
CA ILE A 98 -21.23 5.37 -8.90
C ILE A 98 -21.48 5.28 -7.40
N LYS A 99 -20.43 5.18 -6.58
CA LYS A 99 -20.56 5.14 -5.12
C LYS A 99 -21.23 6.41 -4.58
N PHE A 100 -20.76 7.58 -5.02
CA PHE A 100 -21.40 8.85 -4.67
C PHE A 100 -22.85 8.92 -5.16
N ALA A 101 -23.15 8.47 -6.38
CA ALA A 101 -24.50 8.46 -6.92
C ALA A 101 -25.46 7.59 -6.10
N ASN A 102 -25.00 6.43 -5.63
CA ASN A 102 -25.78 5.54 -4.78
C ASN A 102 -26.05 6.13 -3.39
N VAL A 103 -25.04 6.76 -2.77
CA VAL A 103 -25.15 7.32 -1.42
C VAL A 103 -25.88 8.66 -1.41
N LEU A 104 -25.59 9.52 -2.37
CA LEU A 104 -26.14 10.87 -2.50
C LEU A 104 -27.33 10.94 -3.46
N GLY A 105 -27.78 9.83 -4.03
CA GLY A 105 -28.98 9.72 -4.86
C GLY A 105 -29.06 10.69 -6.04
N PHE A 106 -28.07 10.70 -6.93
CA PHE A 106 -28.05 11.53 -8.14
C PHE A 106 -27.73 10.70 -9.40
N SER A 107 -28.05 11.19 -10.59
CA SER A 107 -27.69 10.55 -11.86
C SER A 107 -26.26 10.89 -12.29
N LEU A 108 -25.52 9.93 -12.86
CA LEU A 108 -24.08 10.07 -13.13
C LEU A 108 -23.75 11.32 -13.97
N ASP A 109 -24.63 11.67 -14.92
CA ASP A 109 -24.47 12.80 -15.83
C ASP A 109 -24.61 14.16 -15.15
N GLU A 110 -25.30 14.24 -14.00
CA GLU A 110 -25.37 15.48 -13.19
C GLU A 110 -24.01 15.92 -12.68
N VAL A 111 -23.10 14.98 -12.42
CA VAL A 111 -21.75 15.28 -11.88
C VAL A 111 -20.70 15.17 -12.97
N SER A 112 -20.74 14.12 -13.80
CA SER A 112 -19.77 13.93 -14.88
C SER A 112 -20.44 13.32 -16.11
N PRO A 113 -20.84 14.15 -17.10
CA PRO A 113 -21.37 13.66 -18.39
C PRO A 113 -20.38 12.71 -19.10
N ARG A 114 -19.08 12.99 -18.95
CA ARG A 114 -17.99 12.21 -19.51
C ARG A 114 -17.91 10.80 -18.91
N LEU A 115 -18.01 10.66 -17.60
CA LEU A 115 -17.98 9.35 -16.94
C LEU A 115 -19.33 8.62 -17.11
N ALA A 116 -20.45 9.35 -17.13
CA ALA A 116 -21.76 8.78 -17.43
C ALA A 116 -21.82 8.13 -18.82
N ALA A 117 -21.16 8.72 -19.81
CA ALA A 117 -21.00 8.15 -21.15
C ALA A 117 -20.25 6.80 -21.13
N ILE A 118 -19.22 6.65 -20.27
CA ILE A 118 -18.48 5.39 -20.10
C ILE A 118 -19.40 4.30 -19.52
N ALA A 119 -20.27 4.63 -18.57
CA ALA A 119 -21.24 3.68 -18.00
C ALA A 119 -22.27 3.18 -19.03
N GLN A 120 -22.52 3.95 -20.09
CA GLN A 120 -23.50 3.63 -21.13
C GLN A 120 -22.90 2.87 -22.33
N MET A 121 -21.57 2.69 -22.39
CA MET A 121 -20.92 2.00 -23.50
C MET A 121 -21.28 0.49 -23.54
N PRO A 122 -21.66 -0.08 -24.70
CA PRO A 122 -22.13 -1.47 -24.82
C PRO A 122 -21.07 -2.56 -24.55
N ARG A 123 -19.80 -2.22 -24.26
CA ARG A 123 -18.72 -3.21 -24.04
C ARG A 123 -18.54 -3.70 -22.60
N LEU A 124 -19.54 -3.48 -21.74
CA LEU A 124 -19.61 -4.07 -20.40
C LEU A 124 -20.95 -4.79 -20.12
N ARG A 125 -21.86 -4.89 -21.11
CA ARG A 125 -23.21 -5.47 -20.94
C ARG A 125 -23.34 -6.97 -21.21
N ASN A 126 -22.24 -7.70 -21.43
CA ASN A 126 -22.29 -9.17 -21.49
C ASN A 126 -22.09 -9.77 -20.09
N THR A 127 -23.04 -9.54 -19.19
CA THR A 127 -23.12 -10.25 -17.90
C THR A 127 -24.53 -10.77 -17.60
N GLU A 128 -25.43 -10.76 -18.59
CA GLU A 128 -26.69 -11.50 -18.50
C GLU A 128 -26.46 -12.92 -19.02
N GLU A 129 -25.84 -13.79 -18.19
CA GLU A 129 -26.05 -15.26 -18.20
C GLU A 129 -25.16 -16.05 -17.20
N ARG A 130 -24.36 -15.40 -16.33
CA ARG A 130 -23.72 -16.13 -15.22
C ARG A 130 -24.64 -16.24 -14.01
N GLN A 131 -25.42 -17.31 -14.00
CA GLN A 131 -26.18 -17.78 -12.84
C GLN A 131 -25.26 -18.03 -11.62
N LYS A 132 -25.65 -17.44 -10.48
CA LYS A 132 -25.39 -17.81 -9.07
C LYS A 132 -23.95 -18.21 -8.68
N THR A 133 -23.22 -17.27 -8.08
CA THR A 133 -22.25 -17.54 -6.98
C THR A 133 -22.14 -16.30 -6.09
N PRO A 134 -22.04 -16.42 -4.75
CA PRO A 134 -22.15 -15.27 -3.85
C PRO A 134 -20.83 -14.50 -3.72
N ALA A 135 -20.97 -13.16 -3.77
CA ALA A 135 -20.11 -12.10 -3.21
C ALA A 135 -18.57 -12.17 -3.31
N SER A 136 -18.03 -11.04 -3.77
CA SER A 136 -16.66 -10.51 -3.62
C SER A 136 -15.66 -10.72 -4.78
N ASN A 137 -15.93 -10.04 -5.92
CA ASN A 137 -14.85 -9.54 -6.77
C ASN A 137 -14.65 -8.05 -6.46
N ASP A 138 -14.04 -7.81 -5.32
CA ASP A 138 -13.63 -6.50 -4.81
C ASP A 138 -12.25 -6.17 -5.42
N TRP A 139 -12.23 -5.63 -6.63
CA TRP A 139 -11.05 -5.01 -7.23
C TRP A 139 -11.13 -3.49 -7.11
N GLU A 140 -11.76 -2.99 -6.03
CA GLU A 140 -11.85 -1.57 -5.74
C GLU A 140 -10.47 -0.91 -5.76
N ILE A 141 -10.28 -0.07 -6.77
CA ILE A 141 -9.12 0.80 -6.89
C ILE A 141 -9.26 1.87 -5.80
N HIS A 142 -8.67 1.61 -4.63
CA HIS A 142 -8.53 2.62 -3.59
C HIS A 142 -7.60 3.73 -4.10
N PRO A 143 -7.97 5.02 -3.98
CA PRO A 143 -7.11 6.12 -4.36
C PRO A 143 -5.82 6.09 -3.51
N ILE A 144 -4.67 6.31 -4.16
CA ILE A 144 -3.38 6.49 -3.49
C ILE A 144 -3.48 7.81 -2.71
N GLU A 145 -3.61 7.76 -1.38
CA GLU A 145 -3.53 8.97 -0.57
C GLU A 145 -2.05 9.37 -0.38
N VAL A 146 -1.80 10.67 -0.26
CA VAL A 146 -0.47 11.23 -0.03
C VAL A 146 -0.36 11.49 1.46
N TRP A 147 0.55 10.79 2.13
CA TRP A 147 0.77 10.84 3.58
C TRP A 147 2.13 11.48 3.88
N ASP A 148 2.18 12.32 4.92
CA ASP A 148 3.41 12.83 5.55
C ASP A 148 3.49 12.42 7.03
N ASP A 149 4.61 12.72 7.69
CA ASP A 149 4.87 12.33 9.08
C ASP A 149 3.88 12.95 10.09
N GLU A 150 3.22 14.06 9.73
CA GLU A 150 2.26 14.80 10.57
C GLU A 150 0.80 14.38 10.33
N THR A 151 0.54 13.59 9.29
CA THR A 151 -0.81 13.16 8.91
C THR A 151 -1.39 12.28 10.02
N PRO A 152 -2.57 12.54 10.60
CA PRO A 152 -3.14 11.67 11.63
C PRO A 152 -3.35 10.23 11.12
N LEU A 153 -3.26 9.25 12.01
CA LEU A 153 -3.54 7.85 11.66
C LEU A 153 -4.99 7.69 11.21
N GLY A 154 -5.18 7.02 10.07
CA GLY A 154 -6.50 6.59 9.64
C GLY A 154 -7.13 5.59 10.63
N PRO A 155 -8.48 5.48 10.68
CA PRO A 155 -9.17 4.54 11.57
C PRO A 155 -8.78 3.08 11.31
N ASP A 156 -8.33 2.77 10.09
CA ASP A 156 -7.85 1.46 9.66
C ASP A 156 -6.33 1.37 9.52
N GLU A 157 -5.58 2.26 10.17
CA GLU A 157 -4.12 2.23 10.17
C GLU A 157 -3.56 1.88 11.54
N VAL A 158 -2.40 1.21 11.53
CA VAL A 158 -1.58 0.97 12.70
C VAL A 158 -0.18 1.44 12.39
N GLU A 159 0.51 1.90 13.41
CA GLU A 159 1.93 2.18 13.33
C GLU A 159 2.70 1.00 13.89
N LEU A 160 3.64 0.48 13.09
CA LEU A 160 4.64 -0.45 13.59
C LEU A 160 5.91 0.32 13.92
N PRO A 161 6.51 0.09 15.10
CA PRO A 161 7.76 0.72 15.48
C PRO A 161 8.90 0.35 14.52
N PHE A 162 9.79 1.29 14.24
CA PHE A 162 11.01 1.07 13.44
C PHE A 162 12.23 1.00 14.36
N PHE A 163 12.88 -0.16 14.41
CA PHE A 163 14.04 -0.41 15.26
C PHE A 163 15.35 -0.18 14.54
N LYS A 164 16.35 0.31 15.26
CA LYS A 164 17.73 0.22 14.80
C LYS A 164 18.36 -1.11 15.23
N GLU A 165 19.35 -1.55 14.46
CA GLU A 165 20.15 -2.76 14.71
C GLU A 165 20.69 -2.87 16.16
N VAL A 166 21.01 -1.74 16.79
CA VAL A 166 21.55 -1.67 18.16
C VAL A 166 20.48 -1.94 19.23
N GLU A 167 19.21 -1.64 18.94
CA GLU A 167 18.10 -1.68 19.93
C GLU A 167 17.55 -3.10 20.11
N LEU A 168 17.59 -3.93 19.07
CA LEU A 168 17.10 -5.32 19.10
C LEU A 168 18.07 -6.30 19.76
N SER A 169 19.36 -5.97 19.72
CA SER A 169 20.46 -6.83 20.18
C SER A 169 20.72 -6.71 21.69
N ALA A 170 20.05 -5.78 22.38
CA ALA A 170 20.36 -5.40 23.76
C ALA A 170 19.64 -6.23 24.86
N GLY A 171 18.79 -7.20 24.54
CA GLY A 171 17.93 -7.87 25.52
C GLY A 171 18.20 -9.35 25.76
N LYS A 172 19.07 -9.72 26.72
CA LYS A 172 19.02 -11.03 27.40
C LYS A 172 17.99 -10.94 28.55
N GLY A 173 16.75 -11.39 28.31
CA GLY A 173 15.89 -11.86 29.41
C GLY A 173 14.79 -10.94 29.96
N SER A 174 14.41 -9.85 29.30
CA SER A 174 13.14 -9.18 29.59
C SER A 174 12.32 -9.12 28.31
N GLU A 175 11.01 -9.25 28.48
CA GLU A 175 9.97 -8.75 27.59
C GLU A 175 10.54 -7.61 26.75
N VAL A 176 10.59 -7.81 25.44
CA VAL A 176 11.26 -6.90 24.51
C VAL A 176 10.51 -5.56 24.62
N MET A 177 10.94 -4.70 25.53
CA MET A 177 10.45 -3.35 25.71
C MET A 177 11.09 -2.54 24.59
N LEU A 178 10.31 -2.46 23.51
CA LEU A 178 10.66 -1.86 22.23
C LEU A 178 10.71 -0.34 22.37
N GLU A 179 11.76 0.19 22.99
CA GLU A 179 11.98 1.64 23.02
C GLU A 179 12.26 2.14 21.60
N THR A 180 11.35 2.98 21.11
CA THR A 180 11.29 3.43 19.72
C THR A 180 11.98 4.80 19.59
N ASN A 181 12.83 5.01 18.58
CA ASN A 181 13.38 6.34 18.21
C ASN A 181 12.31 7.33 17.67
N GLY A 182 11.03 7.10 17.92
CA GLY A 182 9.91 7.86 17.35
C GLY A 182 9.59 7.56 15.88
N ARG A 183 10.43 6.83 15.14
CA ARG A 183 10.14 6.43 13.75
C ARG A 183 9.20 5.24 13.73
N LYS A 184 8.15 5.34 12.92
CA LYS A 184 7.15 4.30 12.78
C LYS A 184 6.74 4.17 11.32
N LEU A 185 6.36 2.96 10.91
CA LEU A 185 5.85 2.68 9.58
C LEU A 185 4.36 2.36 9.66
N ARG A 186 3.57 2.94 8.77
CA ARG A 186 2.11 2.74 8.76
C ARG A 186 1.74 1.52 7.95
N PHE A 187 0.85 0.72 8.51
CA PHE A 187 0.25 -0.43 7.87
C PHE A 187 -1.26 -0.37 8.02
N GLY A 188 -1.99 -0.77 6.97
CA GLY A 188 -3.44 -0.96 7.09
C GLY A 188 -3.77 -2.15 8.00
N LYS A 189 -4.65 -1.94 8.99
CA LYS A 189 -5.23 -2.95 9.90
C LYS A 189 -5.71 -4.18 9.14
N ARG A 190 -6.40 -3.98 8.01
CA ARG A 190 -6.92 -5.08 7.17
C ARG A 190 -5.79 -5.95 6.61
N THR A 191 -4.64 -5.38 6.27
CA THR A 191 -3.48 -6.12 5.75
C THR A 191 -2.83 -6.97 6.83
N LEU A 192 -2.61 -6.40 8.02
CA LEU A 192 -2.05 -7.15 9.16
C LEU A 192 -3.01 -8.25 9.61
N LYS A 193 -4.31 -7.94 9.76
CA LYS A 193 -5.35 -8.91 10.14
C LYS A 193 -5.46 -10.08 9.16
N ARG A 194 -5.42 -9.81 7.84
CA ARG A 194 -5.43 -10.87 6.79
C ARG A 194 -4.21 -11.78 6.87
N LYS A 195 -3.08 -11.26 7.35
CA LYS A 195 -1.85 -12.02 7.57
C LYS A 195 -1.73 -12.58 8.99
N SER A 196 -2.75 -12.38 9.83
CA SER A 196 -2.77 -12.76 11.24
C SER A 196 -1.60 -12.20 12.04
N ILE A 197 -1.18 -10.98 11.70
CA ILE A 197 -0.11 -10.25 12.40
C ILE A 197 -0.74 -9.36 13.46
N ASP A 198 -0.27 -9.50 14.69
CA ASP A 198 -0.62 -8.61 15.80
C ASP A 198 0.28 -7.36 15.75
N PRO A 199 -0.28 -6.15 15.61
CA PRO A 199 0.49 -4.91 15.65
C PRO A 199 1.39 -4.75 16.87
N ASP A 200 0.95 -5.23 18.03
CA ASP A 200 1.71 -5.09 19.28
C ASP A 200 2.90 -6.07 19.35
N ALA A 201 2.87 -7.11 18.51
CA ALA A 201 3.94 -8.10 18.34
C ALA A 201 4.58 -8.01 16.94
N ALA A 202 4.67 -6.81 16.38
CA ALA A 202 5.31 -6.59 15.09
C ALA A 202 6.15 -5.31 15.07
N GLY A 203 7.16 -5.29 14.21
CA GLY A 203 8.02 -4.11 14.03
C GLY A 203 8.82 -4.15 12.75
N CYS A 204 9.40 -3.01 12.40
CA CYS A 204 10.20 -2.84 11.19
C CYS A 204 11.69 -2.74 11.53
N VAL A 205 12.54 -3.32 10.69
CA VAL A 205 14.00 -3.26 10.85
C VAL A 205 14.67 -2.99 9.50
N PRO A 206 15.78 -2.23 9.47
CA PRO A 206 16.59 -2.10 8.28
C PRO A 206 17.38 -3.39 8.02
N VAL A 207 17.64 -3.66 6.74
CA VAL A 207 18.53 -4.71 6.27
C VAL A 207 19.85 -4.06 5.88
N THR A 208 20.95 -4.63 6.37
CA THR A 208 22.32 -4.17 6.09
C THR A 208 23.11 -5.25 5.35
N GLY A 209 23.95 -4.81 4.43
CA GLY A 209 24.79 -5.66 3.59
C GLY A 209 24.06 -6.32 2.42
N ASN A 210 24.81 -7.04 1.61
CA ASN A 210 24.36 -7.61 0.33
C ASN A 210 23.94 -9.09 0.42
N SER A 211 23.85 -9.67 1.61
CA SER A 211 23.63 -11.13 1.74
C SER A 211 22.25 -11.59 1.26
N MET A 212 21.26 -10.70 1.29
CA MET A 212 19.91 -11.00 0.83
C MET A 212 19.62 -10.44 -0.56
N GLU A 213 20.63 -9.93 -1.28
CA GLU A 213 20.48 -9.48 -2.65
C GLU A 213 20.18 -10.63 -3.62
N PRO A 214 19.45 -10.36 -4.71
CA PRO A 214 18.83 -9.08 -5.08
C PRO A 214 17.46 -8.84 -4.41
N VAL A 215 16.99 -9.75 -3.56
CA VAL A 215 15.63 -9.72 -3.00
C VAL A 215 15.49 -8.62 -1.95
N LEU A 216 16.50 -8.45 -1.11
CA LEU A 216 16.61 -7.36 -0.13
C LEU A 216 17.99 -6.71 -0.30
N PRO A 217 18.09 -5.68 -1.17
CA PRO A 217 19.28 -4.83 -1.26
C PRO A 217 19.62 -4.16 0.06
N ASP A 218 20.89 -3.77 0.21
CA ASP A 218 21.33 -2.94 1.33
C ASP A 218 20.44 -1.70 1.51
N GLY A 219 20.04 -1.40 2.76
CA GLY A 219 19.13 -0.32 3.08
C GLY A 219 17.63 -0.65 2.96
N SER A 220 17.27 -1.86 2.51
CA SER A 220 15.86 -2.31 2.51
C SER A 220 15.27 -2.32 3.91
N THR A 221 13.94 -2.23 4.02
CA THR A 221 13.22 -2.36 5.30
C THR A 221 12.38 -3.63 5.30
N VAL A 222 12.40 -4.39 6.39
CA VAL A 222 11.54 -5.57 6.57
C VAL A 222 10.62 -5.43 7.78
N GLY A 223 9.38 -5.90 7.64
CA GLY A 223 8.43 -6.06 8.73
C GLY A 223 8.53 -7.47 9.32
N VAL A 224 8.71 -7.54 10.63
CA VAL A 224 8.95 -8.75 11.41
C VAL A 224 7.80 -8.98 12.39
N ASP A 225 7.25 -10.18 12.37
CA ASP A 225 6.26 -10.70 13.33
C ASP A 225 7.02 -11.41 14.46
N THR A 226 7.10 -10.77 15.62
CA THR A 226 7.88 -11.24 16.77
C THR A 226 7.15 -12.32 17.57
N ALA A 227 5.82 -12.46 17.39
CA ALA A 227 5.08 -13.59 17.94
C ALA A 227 5.41 -14.91 17.20
N ASN A 228 5.87 -14.82 15.95
CA ASN A 228 6.12 -15.98 15.10
C ASN A 228 7.61 -16.35 15.03
N THR A 229 8.09 -17.03 16.07
CA THR A 229 9.49 -17.49 16.18
C THR A 229 9.69 -18.95 15.74
N THR A 230 8.60 -19.69 15.48
CA THR A 230 8.70 -21.08 15.03
C THR A 230 9.16 -21.15 13.58
N VAL A 231 10.30 -21.79 13.35
CA VAL A 231 10.93 -21.87 12.03
C VAL A 231 10.12 -22.75 11.08
N GLN A 232 9.73 -22.15 9.95
CA GLN A 232 9.18 -22.82 8.78
C GLN A 232 10.23 -22.78 7.68
N ASP A 233 10.58 -23.94 7.15
CA ASP A 233 11.72 -24.09 6.25
C ASP A 233 11.57 -23.24 4.99
N GLY A 234 12.65 -22.51 4.65
CA GLY A 234 12.71 -21.63 3.48
C GLY A 234 11.92 -20.33 3.63
N LYS A 235 11.51 -19.95 4.84
CA LYS A 235 10.95 -18.62 5.12
C LYS A 235 12.04 -17.68 5.66
N MET A 236 11.82 -16.38 5.46
CA MET A 236 12.72 -15.34 5.93
C MET A 236 12.43 -15.01 7.40
N TYR A 237 13.48 -14.88 8.18
CA TYR A 237 13.41 -14.49 9.58
C TYR A 237 14.46 -13.42 9.88
N ALA A 238 14.11 -12.53 10.79
CA ALA A 238 15.09 -11.74 11.51
C ALA A 238 15.61 -12.57 12.68
N ILE A 239 16.93 -12.61 12.83
CA ILE A 239 17.61 -13.31 13.90
C ILE A 239 18.60 -12.38 14.57
N ASP A 240 18.79 -12.61 15.86
CA ASP A 240 19.93 -12.10 16.62
C ASP A 240 20.96 -13.24 16.68
N HIS A 241 22.10 -13.02 16.05
CA HIS A 241 23.23 -13.95 16.05
C HIS A 241 24.41 -13.28 16.73
N ASP A 242 24.67 -13.65 17.99
CA ASP A 242 25.70 -13.05 18.83
C ASP A 242 25.63 -11.51 18.92
N GLY A 243 24.43 -10.96 19.05
CA GLY A 243 24.20 -9.52 19.13
C GLY A 243 24.18 -8.82 17.78
N GLN A 244 24.20 -9.56 16.67
CA GLN A 244 24.09 -9.02 15.32
C GLN A 244 22.73 -9.35 14.73
N LEU A 245 21.99 -8.30 14.33
CA LEU A 245 20.74 -8.46 13.61
C LEU A 245 21.04 -8.94 12.19
N ARG A 246 20.51 -10.11 11.83
CA ARG A 246 20.67 -10.67 10.49
C ARG A 246 19.31 -11.09 9.95
N VAL A 247 19.09 -10.91 8.65
CA VAL A 247 17.92 -11.44 7.95
C VAL A 247 18.36 -12.57 7.05
N LYS A 248 17.80 -13.77 7.25
CA LYS A 248 18.19 -14.99 6.53
C LYS A 248 16.99 -15.87 6.22
N LEU A 249 17.14 -16.77 5.24
CA LEU A 249 16.26 -17.93 5.08
C LEU A 249 16.66 -19.00 6.10
N LEU A 250 15.72 -19.49 6.89
CA LEU A 250 16.00 -20.51 7.90
C LEU A 250 15.47 -21.89 7.45
N TYR A 251 16.27 -22.92 7.71
CA TYR A 251 15.89 -24.32 7.53
C TYR A 251 16.29 -25.10 8.78
N ARG A 252 15.36 -25.91 9.30
CA ARG A 252 15.64 -26.79 10.44
C ARG A 252 16.53 -27.95 10.00
N LEU A 253 17.48 -28.30 10.86
CA LEU A 253 18.30 -29.49 10.75
C LEU A 253 17.95 -30.45 11.91
N PRO A 254 18.32 -31.75 11.81
CA PRO A 254 18.19 -32.67 12.94
C PRO A 254 18.87 -32.13 14.21
N GLY A 255 18.40 -32.57 15.38
CA GLY A 255 18.99 -32.16 16.66
C GLY A 255 18.79 -30.68 17.02
N SER A 256 17.71 -30.06 16.54
CA SER A 256 17.43 -28.61 16.72
C SER A 256 18.47 -27.68 16.06
N GLY A 257 19.27 -28.21 15.12
CA GLY A 257 20.19 -27.39 14.34
C GLY A 257 19.44 -26.48 13.35
N LEU A 258 20.18 -25.51 12.81
CA LEU A 258 19.66 -24.53 11.87
C LEU A 258 20.66 -24.31 10.74
N ARG A 259 20.13 -24.28 9.51
CA ARG A 259 20.84 -23.79 8.34
C ARG A 259 20.33 -22.40 7.98
N LEU A 260 21.23 -21.43 7.98
CA LEU A 260 20.98 -20.05 7.55
C LEU A 260 21.44 -19.96 6.10
N ARG A 261 20.52 -19.51 5.23
CA ARG A 261 20.78 -19.35 3.81
C ARG A 261 20.55 -17.91 3.39
N SER A 262 21.49 -17.41 2.61
CA SER A 262 21.45 -16.12 1.92
C SER A 262 20.74 -16.25 0.56
N TYR A 263 20.21 -15.17 0.00
CA TYR A 263 19.84 -15.16 -1.42
C TYR A 263 21.08 -15.00 -2.31
N ASN A 264 22.03 -14.14 -1.89
CA ASN A 264 23.33 -13.99 -2.54
C ASN A 264 24.27 -15.12 -2.10
N THR A 265 24.03 -16.35 -2.60
CA THR A 265 24.80 -17.54 -2.20
C THR A 265 26.22 -17.57 -2.74
N ASP A 266 26.52 -16.80 -3.79
CA ASP A 266 27.85 -16.78 -4.42
C ASP A 266 28.88 -16.11 -3.51
N GLU A 267 28.49 -15.04 -2.81
CA GLU A 267 29.32 -14.35 -1.83
C GLU A 267 29.07 -14.85 -0.39
N HIS A 268 27.87 -15.35 -0.09
CA HIS A 268 27.45 -15.77 1.25
C HIS A 268 26.92 -17.21 1.24
N PRO A 269 27.79 -18.22 1.32
CA PRO A 269 27.39 -19.64 1.30
C PRO A 269 26.52 -20.04 2.50
N ASP A 270 25.85 -21.18 2.39
CA ASP A 270 24.99 -21.73 3.46
C ASP A 270 25.78 -21.96 4.76
N GLU A 271 25.35 -21.32 5.85
CA GLU A 271 25.88 -21.50 7.20
C GLU A 271 25.07 -22.60 7.92
N ARG A 272 25.73 -23.57 8.57
CA ARG A 272 25.07 -24.67 9.30
C ARG A 272 25.52 -24.68 10.75
N TYR A 273 24.56 -24.68 11.66
CA TYR A 273 24.78 -24.69 13.11
C TYR A 273 24.06 -25.86 13.76
N GLU A 274 24.74 -26.52 14.69
CA GLU A 274 24.19 -27.59 15.51
C GLU A 274 23.34 -27.04 16.66
N GLY A 275 22.44 -27.86 17.20
CA GLY A 275 21.43 -27.42 18.16
C GLY A 275 21.96 -26.74 19.42
N ASP A 276 23.08 -27.21 19.97
CA ASP A 276 23.69 -26.60 21.17
C ASP A 276 24.24 -25.20 20.87
N TYR A 277 24.86 -25.02 19.69
CA TYR A 277 25.36 -23.72 19.27
C TYR A 277 24.20 -22.74 19.03
N VAL A 278 23.16 -23.20 18.32
CA VAL A 278 21.96 -22.40 18.04
C VAL A 278 21.35 -21.88 19.34
N GLN A 279 21.14 -22.76 20.33
CA GLN A 279 20.52 -22.37 21.60
C GLN A 279 21.31 -21.31 22.39
N GLN A 280 22.63 -21.26 22.20
CA GLN A 280 23.51 -20.35 22.92
C GLN A 280 23.73 -19.01 22.20
N HIS A 281 23.74 -19.01 20.86
CA HIS A 281 24.23 -17.90 20.04
C HIS A 281 23.20 -17.34 19.05
N ILE A 282 22.11 -18.07 18.75
CA ILE A 282 21.13 -17.69 17.74
C ILE A 282 19.72 -17.63 18.35
N ARG A 283 19.16 -16.42 18.38
CA ARG A 283 17.77 -16.18 18.75
C ARG A 283 16.97 -15.76 17.52
N VAL A 284 15.89 -16.49 17.25
CA VAL A 284 14.91 -16.06 16.24
C VAL A 284 14.09 -14.91 16.82
N ILE A 285 14.21 -13.72 16.23
CA ILE A 285 13.46 -12.53 16.64
C ILE A 285 12.02 -12.65 16.14
N GLY A 286 11.85 -13.10 14.90
CA GLY A 286 10.52 -13.24 14.31
C GLY A 286 10.55 -13.49 12.81
N LYS A 287 9.37 -13.81 12.26
CA LYS A 287 9.19 -14.11 10.85
C LYS A 287 8.98 -12.84 10.04
N VAL A 288 9.67 -12.72 8.92
CA VAL A 288 9.46 -11.60 7.99
C VAL A 288 8.12 -11.81 7.26
N PHE A 289 7.22 -10.83 7.37
CA PHE A 289 5.91 -10.85 6.70
C PHE A 289 5.78 -9.84 5.56
N TRP A 290 6.66 -8.83 5.53
CA TRP A 290 6.65 -7.74 4.55
C TRP A 290 8.06 -7.19 4.35
N TYR A 291 8.32 -6.60 3.19
CA TYR A 291 9.55 -5.84 2.92
C TYR A 291 9.27 -4.70 1.93
N SER A 292 10.14 -3.68 1.97
CA SER A 292 10.20 -2.59 1.00
C SER A 292 11.64 -2.38 0.57
N VAL A 293 11.81 -2.18 -0.74
CA VAL A 293 13.09 -1.90 -1.39
C VAL A 293 13.01 -0.49 -1.96
N MET A 294 14.02 0.32 -1.67
CA MET A 294 14.21 1.64 -2.28
C MET A 294 15.48 1.56 -3.12
N LEU A 295 15.33 1.78 -4.44
CA LEU A 295 16.42 1.74 -5.41
C LEU A 295 17.01 3.12 -5.66
#